data_AF-A0A957N711-F1
#
_entry.id   AF-A0A957N711-F1
#
_cell.length_a   1.000
_cell.length_b   1.000
_cell.length_c   1.000
_cell.angle_alpha   90.00
_cell.angle_beta   90.00
_cell.angle_gamma   90.00
#
_symmetry.space_group_name_H-M   'P 1'
#
loop_
_entity.id
_entity.type
_entity.pdbx_description
1 polymer ?
#
loop_
_entity_poly.entity_id
_entity_poly.type
_entity_poly.pdbx_seq_one_letter_code
_entity_poly.pdbx_strand_id
1 'polypeptide(L)' 'MTSLREQIFEQYKRWSPRSAALIAEAREVFPGGDTRMSAHFAPYPLFIERAAGCRQFDADGHEILDFMNNFTSLI' A
#
# COMPACT_ATOMS: atom_id res chain seq x y z
N MET A 1 9.40 5.42 26.06
CA MET A 1 10.01 4.61 24.98
C MET A 1 8.96 4.46 23.90
N THR A 2 9.28 4.74 22.65
CA THR A 2 8.36 4.60 21.50
C THR A 2 8.07 3.12 21.25
N SER A 3 6.81 2.74 21.08
CA SER A 3 6.39 1.37 20.84
C SER A 3 6.92 0.81 19.53
N LEU A 4 7.03 -0.52 19.42
CA LEU A 4 7.42 -1.17 18.16
C LEU A 4 6.48 -0.81 17.00
N ARG A 5 5.17 -0.69 17.26
CA ARG A 5 4.19 -0.29 16.24
C ARG A 5 4.51 1.08 15.65
N GLU A 6 4.79 2.06 16.50
CA GLU A 6 5.14 3.41 16.06
C GLU A 6 6.44 3.40 15.26
N GLN A 7 7.44 2.62 15.69
CA GLN A 7 8.70 2.48 14.94
C GLN A 7 8.47 1.89 13.54
N ILE A 8 7.65 0.84 13.43
CA ILE A 8 7.28 0.23 12.14
C ILE A 8 6.51 1.22 11.26
N PHE A 9 5.55 1.94 11.84
CA PHE A 9 4.76 2.93 11.08
C PHE A 9 5.64 4.07 10.56
N GLU A 10 6.56 4.57 11.36
CA GLU A 10 7.48 5.62 10.92
C GLU A 10 8.46 5.12 9.85
N GLN A 11 8.94 3.87 9.95
CA GLN A 11 9.76 3.28 8.91
C GLN A 11 8.97 3.08 7.61
N TYR A 12 7.74 2.57 7.69
CA TYR A 12 6.86 2.37 6.54
C TYR A 12 6.53 3.69 5.84
N LYS A 13 6.28 4.77 6.61
CA LYS A 13 6.04 6.10 6.07
C LYS A 13 7.24 6.69 5.34
N ARG A 14 8.45 6.50 5.89
CA ARG A 14 9.69 6.89 5.22
C ARG A 14 9.96 6.07 3.97
N TRP A 15 9.55 4.80 3.97
CA TRP A 15 9.74 3.89 2.85
C TRP A 15 8.76 4.19 1.71
N SER A 16 7.51 4.56 1.97
CA SER A 16 6.46 4.73 0.94
C SER A 16 5.80 6.12 0.89
N PRO A 17 6.58 7.21 0.75
CA PRO A 17 6.04 8.58 0.81
C PRO A 17 5.04 8.90 -0.31
N ARG A 18 5.17 8.33 -1.52
CA ARG A 18 4.20 8.56 -2.62
C ARG A 18 2.87 7.87 -2.32
N SER A 19 2.88 6.66 -1.78
CA SER A 19 1.64 6.00 -1.32
C SER A 19 0.93 6.84 -0.24
N ALA A 20 1.68 7.50 0.65
CA ALA A 20 1.14 8.41 1.66
C ALA A 20 0.41 9.62 1.06
N ALA A 21 0.96 10.19 -0.02
CA ALA A 21 0.34 11.30 -0.73
C ALA A 21 -0.92 10.85 -1.49
N LEU A 22 -0.82 9.73 -2.21
CA LEU A 22 -1.92 9.20 -3.01
C LEU A 22 -3.14 8.81 -2.16
N ILE A 23 -2.95 8.24 -0.97
CA ILE A 23 -4.08 7.95 -0.08
C ILE A 23 -4.73 9.23 0.45
N ALA A 24 -3.96 10.31 0.65
CA ALA A 24 -4.51 11.59 1.06
C ALA A 24 -5.40 12.19 -0.05
N GLU A 25 -4.95 12.12 -1.30
CA GLU A 25 -5.76 12.53 -2.46
C GLU A 25 -7.02 11.64 -2.62
N ALA A 26 -6.87 10.33 -2.48
CA ALA A 26 -7.98 9.39 -2.62
C ALA A 26 -9.08 9.62 -1.56
N ARG A 27 -8.71 10.07 -0.35
CA ARG A 27 -9.66 10.37 0.74
C ARG A 27 -10.58 11.56 0.46
N GLU A 28 -10.20 12.43 -0.46
CA GLU A 28 -11.05 13.55 -0.88
C GLU A 28 -12.26 13.09 -1.70
N VAL A 29 -12.20 11.88 -2.28
CA VAL A 29 -13.24 11.35 -3.19
C VAL A 29 -13.85 10.03 -2.73
N PHE A 30 -13.10 9.20 -2.00
CA PHE A 30 -13.56 7.93 -1.47
C PHE A 30 -13.48 7.90 0.06
N PRO A 31 -14.51 7.40 0.77
CA PRO A 31 -14.43 7.20 2.21
C PRO A 31 -13.21 6.37 2.61
N GLY A 32 -12.33 6.94 3.42
CA GLY A 32 -11.08 6.29 3.83
C GLY A 32 -10.00 6.18 2.73
N GLY A 33 -10.29 6.64 1.51
CA GLY A 33 -9.42 6.53 0.33
C GLY A 33 -9.46 5.17 -0.36
N ASP A 34 -10.53 4.39 -0.16
CA ASP A 34 -10.62 3.01 -0.61
C ASP A 34 -11.99 2.70 -1.24
N THR A 35 -12.00 1.76 -2.19
CA THR A 35 -13.21 1.22 -2.85
C THR A 35 -13.38 -0.29 -2.60
N ARG A 36 -12.36 -0.96 -2.06
CA ARG A 36 -12.31 -2.38 -1.72
C ARG A 36 -11.54 -2.59 -0.41
N MET A 37 -12.29 -2.57 0.70
CA MET A 37 -11.79 -2.72 2.08
C MET A 37 -10.80 -3.88 2.30
N SER A 38 -10.87 -4.97 1.53
CA SER A 38 -10.05 -6.17 1.75
C SER A 38 -8.53 -5.93 1.65
N ALA A 39 -8.09 -4.90 0.93
CA ALA A 39 -6.67 -4.55 0.81
C ALA A 39 -6.23 -3.42 1.75
N HIS A 40 -7.14 -2.89 2.57
CA HIS A 40 -6.85 -1.75 3.44
C HIS A 40 -6.07 -2.18 4.68
N PHE A 41 -5.02 -1.42 5.03
CA PHE A 41 -4.29 -1.60 6.29
C PHE A 41 -3.69 -0.28 6.78
N ALA A 42 -3.38 -0.22 8.07
CA ALA A 42 -2.72 0.93 8.67
C ALA A 42 -1.19 0.87 8.47
N PRO A 43 -0.51 2.02 8.27
CA PRO A 43 -1.05 3.38 8.34
C PRO A 43 -1.82 3.82 7.08
N TYR A 44 -1.57 3.16 5.95
CA TYR A 44 -2.29 3.27 4.67
C TYR A 44 -1.83 2.12 3.74
N PRO A 45 -2.63 1.75 2.72
CA PRO A 45 -2.21 0.75 1.73
C PRO A 45 -1.13 1.27 0.78
N LEU A 46 -0.35 0.37 0.17
CA LEU A 46 0.53 0.70 -0.95
C LEU A 46 -0.29 0.96 -2.21
N PHE A 47 0.11 1.96 -2.98
CA PHE A 47 -0.40 2.18 -4.33
C PHE A 47 0.53 1.46 -5.32
N ILE A 48 -0.01 0.51 -6.09
CA ILE A 48 0.73 -0.23 -7.10
C ILE A 48 0.59 0.46 -8.47
N GLU A 49 1.71 0.85 -9.09
CA GLU A 49 1.73 1.59 -10.36
C GLU A 49 1.73 0.64 -11.58
N ARG A 50 2.46 -0.48 -11.48
CA ARG A 50 2.51 -1.49 -12.55
C ARG A 50 2.81 -2.88 -12.00
N ALA A 51 2.48 -3.91 -12.75
CA ALA A 51 2.81 -5.29 -12.42
C ALA A 51 3.06 -6.13 -13.68
N ALA A 52 3.91 -7.14 -13.57
CA ALA A 52 4.16 -8.12 -14.62
C ALA A 52 4.54 -9.48 -14.01
N GLY A 53 3.81 -10.54 -14.39
CA GLY A 53 3.94 -11.86 -13.74
C GLY A 53 3.63 -11.76 -12.25
N CYS A 54 4.50 -12.33 -11.41
CA CYS A 54 4.39 -12.26 -9.95
C CYS A 54 5.06 -11.03 -9.34
N ARG A 55 5.46 -10.03 -10.13
CA ARG A 55 6.17 -8.84 -9.62
C ARG A 55 5.28 -7.61 -9.74
N GLN A 56 5.12 -6.90 -8.63
CA GLN A 56 4.46 -5.61 -8.53
C GLN A 56 5.48 -4.50 -8.32
N PHE A 57 5.17 -3.31 -8.79
CA PHE A 57 5.98 -2.12 -8.60
C PHE A 57 5.09 -1.05 -7.99
N ASP A 58 5.38 -0.65 -6.76
CA ASP A 58 4.63 0.40 -6.08
C ASP A 58 4.93 1.78 -6.67
N ALA A 59 4.14 2.78 -6.26
CA ALA A 59 4.29 4.17 -6.67
C ALA A 59 5.65 4.76 -6.27
N ASP A 60 6.32 4.19 -5.27
CA ASP A 60 7.65 4.60 -4.83
C ASP A 60 8.78 3.89 -5.62
N GLY A 61 8.42 2.94 -6.49
CA GLY A 61 9.32 2.23 -7.39
C GLY A 61 9.87 0.91 -6.84
N HIS A 62 9.38 0.44 -5.68
CA HIS A 62 9.83 -0.82 -5.10
C HIS A 62 9.29 -2.01 -5.87
N GLU A 63 10.17 -2.96 -6.15
CA GLU A 63 9.78 -4.25 -6.70
C GLU A 63 9.37 -5.20 -5.56
N ILE A 64 8.14 -5.71 -5.62
CA ILE A 64 7.51 -6.55 -4.60
C ILE A 64 7.09 -7.86 -5.26
N LEU A 65 7.45 -8.99 -4.64
CA LEU A 65 6.96 -10.30 -5.06
C LEU A 65 5.53 -10.50 -4.53
N ASP A 66 4.58 -10.67 -5.44
CA ASP A 66 3.16 -10.81 -5.14
C ASP A 66 2.78 -12.25 -4.79
N PHE A 67 2.53 -12.50 -3.51
CA PHE A 67 1.99 -13.76 -2.99
C PHE A 67 0.48 -13.72 -2.76
N MET A 68 -0.14 -12.55 -2.87
CA MET A 68 -1.57 -12.35 -2.63
C MET A 68 -2.36 -12.71 -3.89
N ASN A 69 -1.84 -12.32 -5.06
CA ASN A 69 -2.31 -12.69 -6.39
C ASN A 69 -3.83 -12.51 -6.56
N ASN A 70 -4.30 -11.31 -6.22
CA ASN A 70 -5.70 -10.90 -6.25
C ASN A 70 -6.67 -11.90 -5.58
N PHE A 71 -6.38 -12.28 -4.34
CA PHE A 71 -7.24 -13.10 -3.49
C PHE A 71 -7.65 -14.38 -4.23
N THR A 72 -6.65 -15.12 -4.70
CA THR A 72 -6.79 -16.40 -5.43
C THR A 72 -7.56 -16.35 -6.75
N SER A 73 -7.86 -15.16 -7.28
CA SER A 73 -8.69 -15.03 -8.50
C SER A 73 -7.89 -15.19 -9.79
N LEU A 74 -6.55 -15.13 -9.70
CA LEU A 74 -5.64 -15.25 -10.83
C LEU A 74 -4.93 -16.61 -10.74
N ILE A 75 -5.59 -17.63 -11.27
CA ILE A 75 -5.07 -19.01 -11.40
C ILE A 75 -4.46 -19.26 -12.78
#